data_AF-A0A166T6Q9-F1
#
_entry.id   AF-A0A166T6Q9-F1
#
_cell.length_a   1.000
_cell.length_b   1.000
_cell.length_c   1.000
_cell.angle_alpha   90.00
_cell.angle_beta   90.00
_cell.angle_gamma   90.00
#
_symmetry.space_group_name_H-M   'P 1'
#
loop_
_entity.id
_entity.type
_entity.pdbx_description
1 polymer ?
#
loop_
_entity_poly.entity_id
_entity_poly.type
_entity_poly.pdbx_seq_one_letter_code
_entity_poly.pdbx_strand_id
1 'polypeptide(L)'
;MAHVDHAAVFAPGIAAAARSTVLADVAVQCSLAFTGHIDARVYRLTPQEQRLKAAAEGVSRRICAFAAGTFDESLNLLESLAGDADAAGARAQALHALERWRGGVEELMEWLGWAMWKRCPELCAWDEVCYIPMWPLSVDKCWGGIGGPGCGGRGGGPGPASAPPPAEDEQELKPRCAKRSEFSGSLLFTSLHL
;
A
#
# COMPACT_ATOMS: atom_id res chain seq x y z
N MET A 1 15.21 12.38 -15.45
CA MET A 1 15.11 10.91 -15.63
C MET A 1 15.40 10.59 -17.09
N ALA A 2 16.10 9.48 -17.37
CA ALA A 2 16.25 9.00 -18.74
C ALA A 2 14.87 8.58 -19.27
N HIS A 3 14.60 8.83 -20.54
CA HIS A 3 13.37 8.38 -21.18
C HIS A 3 13.39 6.85 -21.33
N VAL A 4 12.31 6.19 -20.94
CA VAL A 4 12.09 4.75 -21.18
C VAL A 4 10.97 4.62 -22.20
N ASP A 5 11.30 4.02 -23.34
CA ASP A 5 10.34 3.69 -24.38
C ASP A 5 9.58 2.42 -23.98
N HIS A 6 8.50 2.60 -23.22
CA HIS A 6 7.63 1.52 -22.77
C HIS A 6 6.88 0.86 -23.93
N ALA A 7 6.76 1.52 -25.10
CA ALA A 7 6.13 0.91 -26.27
C ALA A 7 7.01 -0.19 -26.88
N ALA A 8 8.33 -0.15 -26.64
CA ALA A 8 9.26 -1.16 -27.10
C ALA A 8 8.91 -2.58 -26.57
N VAL A 9 8.23 -2.69 -25.42
CA VAL A 9 7.74 -3.97 -24.87
C VAL A 9 6.86 -4.75 -25.86
N PHE A 10 6.11 -4.04 -26.71
CA PHE A 10 5.19 -4.59 -27.70
C PHE A 10 5.73 -4.49 -29.14
N ALA A 11 7.01 -4.17 -29.31
CA ALA A 11 7.60 -4.11 -30.64
C ALA A 11 7.47 -5.47 -31.35
N PRO A 12 7.03 -5.48 -32.62
CA PRO A 12 6.87 -6.73 -33.36
C PRO A 12 8.21 -7.48 -33.46
N GLY A 13 8.22 -8.75 -33.08
CA GLY A 13 9.43 -9.58 -33.10
C GLY A 13 10.44 -9.30 -31.98
N ILE A 14 10.06 -8.56 -30.94
CA ILE A 14 10.92 -8.40 -29.76
C ILE A 14 11.22 -9.76 -29.11
N ALA A 15 12.49 -10.03 -28.86
CA ALA A 15 12.89 -11.22 -28.11
C ALA A 15 12.54 -11.07 -26.63
N ALA A 16 12.16 -12.18 -25.97
CA ALA A 16 11.84 -12.20 -24.54
C ALA A 16 12.90 -11.50 -23.66
N ALA A 17 14.19 -11.76 -23.90
CA ALA A 17 15.29 -11.12 -23.16
C ALA A 17 15.34 -9.59 -23.33
N ALA A 18 15.03 -9.08 -24.52
CA ALA A 18 14.99 -7.64 -24.77
C ALA A 18 13.78 -7.01 -24.07
N ARG A 19 12.62 -7.68 -24.11
CA ARG A 19 11.42 -7.28 -23.37
C ARG A 19 11.66 -7.22 -21.87
N SER A 20 12.26 -8.27 -21.27
CA SER A 20 12.58 -8.30 -19.85
C SER A 20 13.51 -7.14 -19.44
N THR A 21 14.43 -6.74 -20.33
CA THR A 21 15.32 -5.59 -20.12
C THR A 21 14.53 -4.28 -20.09
N VAL A 22 13.63 -4.04 -21.07
CA VAL A 22 12.76 -2.85 -21.08
C VAL A 22 11.88 -2.82 -19.83
N LEU A 23 11.32 -3.95 -19.41
CA LEU A 23 10.50 -4.03 -18.21
C LEU A 23 11.28 -3.76 -16.92
N ALA A 24 12.55 -4.15 -16.85
CA ALA A 24 13.43 -3.78 -15.74
C ALA A 24 13.64 -2.26 -15.66
N ASP A 25 13.84 -1.59 -16.79
CA ASP A 25 13.97 -0.13 -16.85
C ASP A 25 12.65 0.57 -16.46
N VAL A 26 11.51 0.05 -16.92
CA VAL A 26 10.18 0.51 -16.53
C VAL A 26 9.99 0.37 -15.01
N ALA A 27 10.40 -0.75 -14.41
CA ALA A 27 10.30 -0.96 -12.97
C ALA A 27 11.14 0.06 -12.17
N VAL A 28 12.32 0.42 -12.66
CA VAL A 28 13.16 1.48 -12.05
C VAL A 28 12.46 2.83 -12.12
N GLN A 29 11.92 3.23 -13.28
CA GLN A 29 11.18 4.49 -13.41
C GLN A 29 9.95 4.53 -12.50
N CYS A 30 9.17 3.45 -12.48
CA CYS A 30 8.03 3.28 -11.59
C CYS A 30 8.41 3.51 -10.12
N SER A 31 9.56 2.98 -9.69
CA SER A 31 10.02 3.13 -8.30
C SER A 31 10.34 4.58 -7.88
N LEU A 32 10.57 5.45 -8.86
CA LEU A 32 10.94 6.85 -8.67
C LEU A 32 9.84 7.82 -9.11
N ALA A 33 8.70 7.34 -9.61
CA ALA A 33 7.68 8.17 -10.24
C ALA A 33 7.19 9.31 -9.33
N PHE A 34 7.08 9.03 -8.02
CA PHE A 34 6.59 10.00 -7.03
C PHE A 34 7.69 10.81 -6.35
N THR A 35 8.94 10.37 -6.39
CA THR A 35 10.03 10.95 -5.56
C THR A 35 11.19 11.50 -6.36
N GLY A 36 11.39 11.07 -7.60
CA GLY A 36 12.61 11.43 -8.35
C GLY A 36 12.67 12.90 -8.78
N HIS A 37 11.57 13.66 -8.71
CA HIS A 37 11.60 15.11 -8.88
C HIS A 37 12.17 15.84 -7.64
N ILE A 38 12.14 15.19 -6.47
CA ILE A 38 12.64 15.72 -5.20
C ILE A 38 14.18 15.74 -5.19
N ASP A 39 14.84 15.02 -6.09
CA ASP A 39 16.30 15.06 -6.28
C ASP A 39 16.81 16.36 -6.95
N ALA A 40 15.90 17.26 -7.35
CA ALA A 40 16.31 18.57 -7.88
C ALA A 40 17.07 19.37 -6.82
N ARG A 41 18.16 20.06 -7.22
CA ARG A 41 19.01 20.88 -6.33
C ARG A 41 18.25 21.95 -5.53
N VAL A 42 17.04 22.29 -5.97
CA VAL A 42 16.13 23.24 -5.30
C VAL A 42 15.65 22.67 -3.95
N TYR A 43 15.49 21.36 -3.83
CA TYR A 43 15.14 20.69 -2.59
C TYR A 43 16.41 20.28 -1.83
N ARG A 44 16.72 21.00 -0.75
CA ARG A 44 17.80 20.63 0.18
C ARG A 44 17.24 19.76 1.30
N LEU A 45 17.15 18.46 1.02
CA LEU A 45 16.62 17.50 2.00
C LEU A 45 17.56 17.34 3.20
N THR A 46 16.98 17.44 4.39
CA THR A 46 17.60 17.03 5.65
C THR A 46 17.86 15.51 5.66
N PRO A 47 18.75 15.01 6.53
CA PRO A 47 18.99 13.58 6.66
C PRO A 47 17.73 12.76 6.98
N GLN A 48 16.78 13.33 7.73
CA GLN A 48 15.50 12.69 8.03
C GLN A 48 14.62 12.57 6.79
N GLU A 49 14.52 13.63 5.99
CA GLU A 49 13.73 13.63 4.75
C GLU A 49 14.33 12.68 3.70
N GLN A 50 15.66 12.60 3.62
CA GLN A 50 16.34 11.61 2.76
C GLN A 50 15.98 10.18 3.18
N ARG A 51 15.90 9.90 4.48
CA ARG A 51 15.50 8.59 4.99
C ARG A 51 14.05 8.26 4.62
N LEU A 52 13.14 9.22 4.72
CA LEU A 52 11.74 9.04 4.31
C LEU A 52 11.61 8.82 2.80
N LYS A 53 12.33 9.60 1.99
CA LYS A 53 12.40 9.40 0.53
C LYS A 53 12.91 8.01 0.17
N ALA A 54 14.02 7.58 0.78
CA ALA A 54 14.60 6.26 0.54
C ALA A 54 13.65 5.12 0.96
N ALA A 55 12.90 5.30 2.05
CA ALA A 55 11.89 4.33 2.47
C ALA A 55 10.74 4.23 1.44
N ALA A 56 10.22 5.36 0.96
CA ALA A 56 9.19 5.39 -0.07
C ALA A 56 9.67 4.72 -1.37
N GLU A 57 10.86 5.07 -1.84
CA GLU A 57 11.48 4.46 -3.02
C GLU A 57 11.76 2.97 -2.83
N GLY A 58 12.11 2.53 -1.63
CA GLY A 58 12.30 1.12 -1.30
C GLY A 58 11.00 0.32 -1.43
N VAL A 59 9.91 0.85 -0.89
CA VAL A 59 8.58 0.23 -1.02
C VAL A 59 8.13 0.22 -2.48
N SER A 60 8.20 1.34 -3.18
CA SER A 60 7.84 1.43 -4.59
C SER A 60 8.70 0.49 -5.45
N ARG A 61 10.00 0.36 -5.17
CA ARG A 61 10.89 -0.58 -5.88
C ARG A 61 10.40 -2.02 -5.76
N ARG A 62 10.01 -2.47 -4.56
CA ARG A 62 9.49 -3.84 -4.37
C ARG A 62 8.18 -4.06 -5.13
N ILE A 63 7.25 -3.11 -5.06
CA ILE A 63 5.97 -3.17 -5.77
C ILE A 63 6.17 -3.18 -7.29
N CYS A 64 6.95 -2.23 -7.80
CA CYS A 64 7.20 -2.09 -9.23
C CYS A 64 7.96 -3.29 -9.81
N ALA A 65 8.93 -3.85 -9.07
CA ALA A 65 9.62 -5.06 -9.48
C ALA A 65 8.68 -6.27 -9.56
N PHE A 66 7.80 -6.45 -8.58
CA PHE A 66 6.79 -7.51 -8.60
C PHE A 66 5.83 -7.37 -9.78
N ALA A 67 5.31 -6.15 -10.01
CA ALA A 67 4.38 -5.88 -11.10
C ALA A 67 5.03 -6.12 -12.47
N ALA A 68 6.24 -5.60 -12.69
CA ALA A 68 6.96 -5.78 -13.94
C ALA A 68 7.33 -7.25 -14.19
N GLY A 69 7.78 -7.98 -13.16
CA GLY A 69 8.08 -9.41 -13.26
C GLY A 69 6.86 -10.26 -13.57
N THR A 70 5.74 -10.02 -12.89
CA THR A 70 4.46 -10.71 -13.17
C THR A 70 3.98 -10.43 -14.59
N PHE A 71 4.14 -9.18 -15.06
CA PHE A 71 3.79 -8.81 -16.42
C PHE A 71 4.68 -9.51 -17.46
N ASP A 72 6.00 -9.58 -17.22
CA ASP A 72 6.94 -10.31 -18.09
C ASP A 72 6.59 -11.80 -18.17
N GLU A 73 6.34 -12.44 -17.02
CA GLU A 73 5.87 -13.82 -16.95
C GLU A 73 4.56 -14.02 -17.72
N SER A 74 3.63 -13.07 -17.63
CA SER A 74 2.36 -13.14 -18.35
C SER A 74 2.55 -13.09 -19.86
N LEU A 75 3.47 -12.25 -20.36
CA LEU A 75 3.78 -12.14 -21.78
C LEU A 75 4.45 -13.42 -22.29
N ASN A 76 5.41 -13.97 -21.52
CA ASN A 76 6.04 -15.24 -21.85
C ASN A 76 5.04 -16.41 -21.85
N LEU A 77 4.07 -16.39 -20.93
CA LEU A 77 2.98 -17.36 -20.93
C LEU A 77 2.10 -17.22 -22.17
N LEU A 78 1.70 -16.00 -22.55
CA LEU A 78 0.91 -15.78 -23.76
C LEU A 78 1.62 -16.33 -25.01
N GLU A 79 2.93 -16.11 -25.14
CA GLU A 79 3.72 -16.67 -26.24
C GLU A 79 3.77 -18.20 -26.23
N SER A 80 3.93 -18.81 -25.05
CA SER A 80 3.87 -20.26 -24.87
C SER A 80 2.50 -20.85 -25.27
N LEU A 81 1.42 -20.15 -24.92
CA LEU A 81 0.06 -20.58 -25.23
C LEU A 81 -0.34 -20.37 -26.70
N ALA A 82 0.29 -19.44 -27.40
CA ALA A 82 0.07 -19.18 -28.82
C ALA A 82 0.70 -20.25 -29.73
N GLY A 83 1.55 -21.12 -29.20
CA GLY A 83 2.05 -22.31 -29.90
C GLY A 83 1.00 -23.43 -30.02
N ASP A 84 1.40 -24.60 -30.54
CA ASP A 84 0.54 -25.78 -30.69
C ASP A 84 0.29 -26.52 -29.35
N ALA A 85 -0.09 -25.78 -28.30
CA ALA A 85 -0.46 -26.36 -27.02
C ALA A 85 -1.87 -26.97 -27.09
N ASP A 86 -2.03 -28.19 -26.56
CA ASP A 86 -3.37 -28.75 -26.37
C ASP A 86 -4.17 -27.88 -25.38
N ALA A 87 -5.48 -27.76 -25.59
CA ALA A 87 -6.32 -26.85 -24.81
C ALA A 87 -6.37 -27.18 -23.31
N ALA A 88 -6.18 -28.45 -22.93
CA ALA A 88 -6.19 -28.87 -21.53
C ALA A 88 -4.86 -28.49 -20.83
N GLY A 89 -3.73 -28.71 -21.50
CA GLY A 89 -2.40 -28.32 -21.06
C GLY A 89 -2.26 -26.80 -20.98
N ALA A 90 -2.77 -26.06 -21.96
CA ALA A 90 -2.83 -24.60 -21.94
C ALA A 90 -3.59 -24.08 -20.70
N ARG A 91 -4.76 -24.67 -20.43
CA ARG A 91 -5.57 -24.32 -19.25
C ARG A 91 -4.84 -24.64 -17.94
N ALA A 92 -4.18 -25.78 -17.84
CA ALA A 92 -3.42 -26.16 -16.65
C ALA A 92 -2.25 -25.21 -16.38
N GLN A 93 -1.50 -24.83 -17.43
CA GLN A 93 -0.41 -23.85 -17.32
C GLN A 93 -0.92 -22.48 -16.84
N ALA A 94 -2.04 -22.00 -17.40
CA ALA A 94 -2.64 -20.73 -17.01
C ALA A 94 -3.10 -20.74 -15.53
N LEU A 95 -3.75 -21.81 -15.08
CA LEU A 95 -4.17 -21.95 -13.68
C LEU A 95 -2.96 -21.97 -12.73
N HIS A 96 -1.89 -22.69 -13.09
CA HIS A 96 -0.66 -22.74 -12.30
C HIS A 96 0.04 -21.37 -12.22
N ALA A 97 0.00 -20.58 -13.30
CA ALA A 97 0.53 -19.21 -13.30
C ALA A 97 -0.30 -18.28 -12.41
N LEU A 98 -1.63 -18.32 -12.53
CA LEU A 98 -2.54 -17.53 -11.68
C LEU A 98 -2.35 -17.83 -10.19
N GLU A 99 -2.21 -19.10 -9.83
CA GLU A 99 -1.99 -19.52 -8.44
C GLU A 99 -0.68 -18.95 -7.88
N ARG A 100 0.39 -19.01 -8.67
CA ARG A 100 1.70 -18.44 -8.29
C ARG A 100 1.64 -16.93 -8.14
N TRP A 101 1.02 -16.23 -9.08
CA TRP A 101 0.88 -14.77 -9.03
C TRP A 101 0.02 -14.34 -7.84
N ARG A 102 -1.04 -15.09 -7.53
CA ARG A 102 -1.83 -14.88 -6.32
C ARG A 102 -0.97 -15.00 -5.07
N GLY A 103 -0.20 -16.07 -4.93
CA GLY A 103 0.72 -16.25 -3.81
C GLY A 103 1.76 -15.12 -3.71
N GLY A 104 2.27 -14.63 -4.84
CA GLY A 104 3.18 -13.49 -4.87
C GLY A 104 2.54 -12.17 -4.43
N VAL A 105 1.26 -11.94 -4.78
CA VAL A 105 0.49 -10.80 -4.24
C VAL A 105 0.31 -10.94 -2.73
N GLU A 106 -0.02 -12.13 -2.24
CA GLU A 106 -0.16 -12.42 -0.80
C GLU A 106 1.15 -12.18 -0.03
N GLU A 107 2.29 -12.67 -0.54
CA GLU A 107 3.62 -12.42 0.03
C GLU A 107 3.95 -10.92 0.03
N LEU A 108 3.66 -10.21 -1.07
CA LEU A 108 3.87 -8.76 -1.15
C LEU A 108 3.01 -8.01 -0.13
N MET A 109 1.75 -8.41 0.04
CA MET A 109 0.84 -7.82 1.02
C MET A 109 1.31 -8.06 2.45
N GLU A 110 1.77 -9.28 2.75
CA GLU A 110 2.36 -9.63 4.04
C GLU A 110 3.61 -8.80 4.33
N TRP A 111 4.51 -8.68 3.33
CA TRP A 111 5.73 -7.89 3.44
C TRP A 111 5.46 -6.39 3.67
N LEU A 112 4.46 -5.83 2.98
CA LEU A 112 4.08 -4.42 3.17
C LEU A 112 3.58 -4.15 4.59
N GLY A 113 3.00 -5.15 5.26
CA GLY A 113 2.48 -5.01 6.62
C GLY A 113 1.38 -3.95 6.76
N TRP A 114 0.73 -3.55 5.65
CA TRP A 114 -0.27 -2.48 5.67
C TRP A 114 -1.56 -2.95 6.33
N ALA A 115 -1.95 -2.29 7.43
CA ALA A 115 -3.23 -2.51 8.11
C ALA A 115 -4.46 -2.14 7.24
N MET A 116 -4.27 -1.43 6.13
CA MET A 116 -5.36 -0.95 5.27
C MET A 116 -6.08 -2.05 4.47
N TRP A 117 -5.53 -3.27 4.43
CA TRP A 117 -6.20 -4.42 3.82
C TRP A 117 -7.27 -5.04 4.73
N LYS A 118 -7.40 -4.55 5.96
CA LYS A 118 -8.48 -4.92 6.86
C LYS A 118 -9.75 -4.18 6.41
N ARG A 119 -10.62 -4.88 5.68
CA ARG A 119 -11.99 -4.40 5.41
C ARG A 119 -12.94 -4.87 6.50
N CYS A 120 -14.08 -4.20 6.60
CA CYS A 120 -15.20 -4.74 7.37
C CYS A 120 -15.63 -6.08 6.74
N PRO A 121 -15.90 -7.11 7.57
CA PRO A 121 -16.25 -8.44 7.07
C PRO A 121 -17.55 -8.44 6.26
N GLU A 122 -18.41 -7.44 6.49
CA GLU A 122 -19.69 -7.24 5.82
C GLU A 122 -19.81 -5.83 5.24
N LEU A 123 -20.70 -5.66 4.25
CA LEU A 123 -21.12 -4.35 3.77
C LEU A 123 -21.90 -3.63 4.88
N CYS A 124 -21.38 -2.50 5.35
CA CYS A 124 -22.04 -1.69 6.38
C CYS A 124 -23.39 -1.14 5.91
N ALA A 125 -24.30 -0.85 6.86
CA ALA A 125 -25.60 -0.25 6.56
C ALA A 125 -25.46 1.16 5.94
N TRP A 126 -26.55 1.68 5.37
CA TRP A 126 -26.53 2.97 4.66
C TRP A 126 -26.14 4.16 5.57
N ASP A 127 -26.42 4.07 6.87
CA ASP A 127 -26.08 5.05 7.92
C ASP A 127 -24.75 4.75 8.63
N GLU A 128 -24.00 3.76 8.14
CA GLU A 128 -22.72 3.32 8.69
C GLU A 128 -21.56 3.56 7.70
N VAL A 129 -20.35 3.57 8.23
CA VAL A 129 -19.09 3.59 7.45
C VAL A 129 -18.14 2.55 8.02
N CYS A 130 -17.35 1.92 7.15
CA CYS A 130 -16.32 1.01 7.61
C CYS A 130 -15.20 1.82 8.28
N TYR A 131 -15.11 1.70 9.59
CA TYR A 131 -14.14 2.39 10.43
C TYR A 131 -13.02 1.42 10.83
N ILE A 132 -11.78 1.80 10.53
CA ILE A 132 -10.58 1.06 10.93
C ILE A 132 -9.90 1.90 12.03
N PRO A 133 -10.06 1.53 13.31
CA PRO A 133 -9.41 2.24 14.40
C PRO A 133 -7.88 2.21 14.24
N MET A 134 -7.23 3.37 14.42
CA MET A 134 -5.78 3.50 14.42
C MET A 134 -5.28 3.84 15.83
N TRP A 135 -4.16 3.24 16.24
CA TRP A 135 -3.49 3.60 17.49
C TRP A 135 -2.83 5.00 17.38
N PRO A 136 -2.78 5.80 18.46
CA PRO A 136 -3.41 5.60 19.77
C PRO A 136 -4.90 5.94 19.74
N LEU A 137 -5.72 5.11 20.40
CA LEU A 137 -7.19 5.23 20.46
C LEU A 137 -7.70 6.41 21.31
N SER A 138 -6.83 7.36 21.66
CA SER A 138 -7.05 8.40 22.66
C SER A 138 -6.85 9.82 22.12
N VAL A 139 -7.56 10.17 21.05
CA VAL A 139 -7.79 11.60 20.73
C VAL A 139 -8.98 12.17 21.53
N ASP A 140 -9.89 11.32 22.00
CA ASP A 140 -11.17 11.78 22.57
C ASP A 140 -11.18 11.91 24.10
N LYS A 141 -10.24 11.28 24.82
CA LYS A 141 -10.24 11.32 26.30
C LYS A 141 -9.39 12.45 26.91
N CYS A 142 -8.58 13.14 26.12
CA CYS A 142 -7.69 14.19 26.64
C CYS A 142 -7.83 15.57 25.95
N TRP A 143 -8.49 15.67 24.78
CA TRP A 143 -8.59 16.93 24.03
C TRP A 143 -9.99 17.58 24.08
N GLY A 144 -11.01 16.89 24.60
CA GLY A 144 -12.34 17.46 24.85
C GLY A 144 -12.39 18.22 26.18
N GLY A 145 -11.99 19.48 26.17
CA GLY A 145 -11.97 20.31 27.37
C GLY A 145 -13.35 20.54 28.00
N ILE A 146 -13.70 19.74 29.01
CA ILE A 146 -14.37 20.16 30.25
C ILE A 146 -13.83 19.24 31.36
N GLY A 147 -13.22 19.83 32.38
CA GLY A 147 -12.55 19.11 33.46
C GLY A 147 -13.42 18.03 34.12
N GLY A 148 -13.05 16.77 33.90
CA GLY A 148 -13.43 15.63 34.75
C GLY A 148 -12.27 15.26 35.69
N PRO A 149 -12.53 14.89 36.95
CA PRO A 149 -11.48 14.58 37.93
C PRO A 149 -10.79 13.27 37.55
N GLY A 150 -9.64 13.38 36.88
CA GLY A 150 -8.81 12.26 36.45
C GLY A 150 -7.49 12.68 35.80
N CYS A 151 -7.36 13.94 35.38
CA CYS A 151 -6.12 14.50 34.86
C CYS A 151 -5.31 15.23 35.96
N GLY A 152 -4.78 14.49 36.92
CA GLY A 152 -3.69 14.91 37.79
C GLY A 152 -2.68 13.77 37.80
N GLY A 153 -1.39 13.92 37.55
CA GLY A 153 -0.48 15.04 37.72
C GLY A 153 0.83 14.44 38.25
N ARG A 154 1.96 14.83 37.64
CA ARG A 154 3.37 14.59 38.07
C ARG A 154 3.91 13.16 37.93
N GLY A 155 4.51 12.90 36.78
CA GLY A 155 5.50 11.84 36.59
C GLY A 155 6.13 11.99 35.21
N GLY A 156 7.42 12.32 35.14
CA GLY A 156 8.18 12.44 33.89
C GLY A 156 8.50 11.08 33.25
N GLY A 157 7.48 10.26 33.02
CA GLY A 157 7.59 9.01 32.26
C GLY A 157 7.22 9.23 30.79
N PRO A 158 7.73 8.41 29.86
CA PRO A 158 7.25 8.41 28.48
C PRO A 158 5.73 8.21 28.49
N GLY A 159 4.99 9.12 27.85
CA GLY A 159 3.54 9.03 27.79
C GLY A 159 3.07 7.70 27.17
N PRO A 160 1.82 7.29 27.40
CA PRO A 160 1.26 6.04 26.87
C PRO A 160 1.30 5.95 25.33
N ALA A 161 1.57 7.06 24.63
CA ALA A 161 1.79 7.10 23.19
C ALA A 161 3.02 6.31 22.71
N SER A 162 3.98 6.00 23.58
CA SER A 162 5.20 5.25 23.22
C SER A 162 5.19 3.77 23.61
N ALA A 163 4.15 3.29 24.29
CA ALA A 163 4.03 1.86 24.61
C ALA A 163 3.43 1.10 23.41
N PRO A 164 3.99 -0.08 23.04
CA PRO A 164 3.32 -0.96 22.09
C PRO A 164 1.94 -1.36 22.65
N PRO A 165 0.91 -1.54 21.79
CA PRO A 165 -0.40 -1.97 22.25
C PRO A 165 -0.28 -3.30 23.01
N PRO A 166 -0.99 -3.49 24.15
CA PRO A 166 -1.13 -4.79 24.78
C PRO A 166 -1.66 -5.81 23.76
N ALA A 167 -1.11 -7.03 23.76
CA ALA A 167 -1.49 -8.09 22.82
C ALA A 167 -2.99 -8.50 22.91
N GLU A 168 -3.69 -8.05 23.95
CA GLU A 168 -5.11 -8.33 24.20
C GLU A 168 -6.04 -7.44 23.35
N ASP A 169 -5.52 -6.35 22.77
CA ASP A 169 -6.27 -5.30 22.07
C ASP A 169 -6.30 -5.49 20.52
N GLU A 170 -5.82 -6.61 19.99
CA GLU A 170 -5.94 -6.93 18.55
C GLU A 170 -7.41 -6.98 18.07
N GLN A 171 -8.37 -7.10 19.00
CA GLN A 171 -9.79 -6.99 18.71
C GLN A 171 -10.27 -5.53 18.61
N GLU A 172 -9.63 -4.60 19.32
CA GLU A 172 -9.98 -3.18 19.33
C GLU A 172 -9.53 -2.45 18.07
N LEU A 173 -8.52 -2.97 17.36
CA LEU A 173 -8.02 -2.46 16.08
C LEU A 173 -8.67 -3.12 14.85
N LYS A 174 -9.70 -3.96 15.04
CA LYS A 174 -10.43 -4.58 13.93
C LYS A 174 -11.35 -3.57 13.24
N PRO A 175 -11.49 -3.63 11.90
CA PRO A 175 -12.49 -2.85 11.19
C PRO A 175 -13.89 -3.17 11.71
N ARG A 176 -14.67 -2.13 11.96
CA ARG A 176 -16.07 -2.23 12.37
C ARG A 176 -16.92 -1.27 11.56
N CYS A 177 -18.19 -1.62 11.36
CA CYS A 177 -19.15 -0.63 10.90
C CYS A 177 -19.46 0.32 12.06
N ALA A 178 -19.23 1.62 11.85
CA ALA A 178 -19.50 2.67 12.82
C ALA A 178 -20.56 3.60 12.24
N LYS A 179 -21.50 4.05 13.08
CA LYS A 179 -22.55 4.97 12.61
C LYS A 179 -21.95 6.32 12.25
N ARG A 180 -22.44 6.96 11.20
CA ARG A 180 -22.01 8.32 10.82
C ARG A 180 -22.20 9.33 11.96
N SER A 181 -23.18 9.11 12.83
CA SER A 181 -23.40 9.94 14.03
C SER A 181 -22.24 9.89 15.03
N GLU A 182 -21.47 8.80 15.09
CA GLU A 182 -20.28 8.69 15.95
C GLU A 182 -19.20 9.71 15.55
N PHE A 183 -19.15 10.10 14.26
CA PHE A 183 -18.20 11.10 13.75
C PHE A 183 -18.76 12.53 13.77
N SER A 184 -20.07 12.69 13.92
CA SER A 184 -20.75 13.98 13.85
C SER A 184 -20.49 14.87 15.08
N GLY A 185 -20.01 14.30 16.18
CA GLY A 185 -19.58 15.03 17.38
C GLY A 185 -18.22 15.72 17.28
N SER A 186 -17.43 15.43 16.23
CA SER A 186 -16.07 15.97 16.05
C SER A 186 -15.94 16.98 14.90
N LEU A 187 -17.06 17.49 14.39
CA LEU A 187 -17.05 18.51 13.32
C LEU A 187 -16.75 19.90 13.90
N LEU A 188 -15.45 20.17 14.09
CA LEU A 188 -14.83 21.45 13.74
C LEU A 188 -14.44 21.48 12.24
N PHE A 189 -15.12 20.71 11.41
CA PHE A 189 -15.04 20.80 9.94
C PHE A 189 -16.43 21.10 9.37
N THR A 190 -17.05 22.17 9.85
CA THR A 190 -18.03 22.90 9.06
C THR A 190 -17.28 23.87 8.15
N SER A 191 -17.48 23.71 6.85
CA SER A 191 -17.06 24.58 5.74
C SER A 191 -15.65 24.36 5.17
N LEU A 192 -15.60 23.52 4.14
CA LEU A 192 -14.96 23.91 2.88
C LEU A 192 -15.83 23.36 1.73
N HIS A 193 -16.86 24.12 1.36
CA HIS A 193 -17.33 24.15 -0.02
C HIS A 193 -16.50 25.23 -0.70
N LEU A 194 -15.63 24.82 -1.62
CA LEU A 194 -15.30 25.56 -2.84
C LEU A 194 -14.93 24.54 -3.91
#